data_AF-A0A8J3BH16-F1
#
_entry.id   AF-A0A8J3BH16-F1
#
_cell.length_a   1.000
_cell.length_b   1.000
_cell.length_c   1.000
_cell.angle_alpha   90.00
_cell.angle_beta   90.00
_cell.angle_gamma   90.00
#
_symmetry.space_group_name_H-M   'P 1'
#
loop_
_entity.id
_entity.type
_entity.pdbx_description
1 polymer ?
#
loop_
_entity_poly.entity_id
_entity_poly.type
_entity_poly.pdbx_seq_one_letter_code
_entity_poly.pdbx_strand_id
1 'polypeptide(L)'
;MHFTRLSKIENGVVVPTEANIRRWCELTDAVEHAEDLLASVRNLSNAYVEFNREARTLRKMTQDRSMNLYRDTTLFRIHENVVIPGIFQVEPYTRAMLAFWWRFLEVPDDTETVLPAKQIRTGHALNSSKRVVVTLEEEALRMRFGDAGTQEAQLTQLLAVMRLPYVSLGIIPSGIDRGSCVSSIGFWIFDDVMVTMETATAYIEVTQPGEIRQWAKLFGHLQALASYGKDARRLITKALDEL
;
A
#
# COMPACT_ATOMS: atom_id res chain seq x y z
N MET A 1 -37.15 7.18 -1.86
CA MET A 1 -36.01 6.73 -1.04
C MET A 1 -36.39 6.91 0.44
N HIS A 2 -36.11 5.96 1.34
CA HIS A 2 -36.47 6.11 2.76
C HIS A 2 -35.50 7.06 3.49
N PHE A 3 -36.01 7.98 4.31
CA PHE A 3 -35.25 9.05 4.97
C PHE A 3 -34.02 8.55 5.76
N THR A 4 -34.17 7.44 6.49
CA THR A 4 -33.08 6.80 7.25
C THR A 4 -31.92 6.33 6.35
N ARG A 5 -32.18 5.99 5.09
CA ARG A 5 -31.15 5.56 4.13
C ARG A 5 -30.47 6.76 3.48
N LEU A 6 -31.22 7.82 3.20
CA LEU A 6 -30.69 9.08 2.67
C LEU A 6 -29.72 9.71 3.67
N SER A 7 -30.12 9.82 4.94
CA SER A 7 -29.24 10.32 6.00
C SER A 7 -27.95 9.50 6.15
N LYS A 8 -28.01 8.17 5.98
CA LYS A 8 -26.80 7.32 5.99
C LYS A 8 -25.89 7.55 4.79
N ILE A 9 -26.44 7.92 3.63
CA ILE A 9 -25.66 8.25 2.43
C ILE A 9 -25.01 9.63 2.59
N GLU A 10 -25.76 10.63 3.06
CA GLU A 10 -25.27 12.00 3.31
C GLU A 10 -24.15 12.02 4.36
N ASN A 11 -24.22 11.15 5.37
CA ASN A 11 -23.19 11.01 6.39
C ASN A 11 -22.08 10.00 6.03
N GLY A 12 -22.01 9.53 4.78
CA GLY A 12 -20.94 8.62 4.32
C GLY A 12 -20.94 7.23 4.96
N VAL A 13 -22.04 6.81 5.59
CA VAL A 13 -22.19 5.50 6.27
C VAL A 13 -22.49 4.39 5.27
N VAL A 14 -23.11 4.71 4.13
CA VAL A 14 -23.48 3.74 3.09
C VAL A 14 -23.19 4.32 1.71
N VAL A 15 -22.46 3.58 0.87
CA VAL A 15 -22.24 3.94 -0.53
C VAL A 15 -23.57 3.86 -1.31
N PRO A 16 -23.97 4.91 -2.03
CA PRO A 16 -25.20 4.89 -2.81
C PRO A 16 -25.07 3.94 -4.00
N THR A 17 -26.08 3.11 -4.25
CA THR A 17 -26.15 2.26 -5.45
C THR A 17 -26.50 3.11 -6.68
N GLU A 18 -26.18 2.65 -7.89
CA GLU A 18 -26.57 3.36 -9.13
C GLU A 18 -28.08 3.66 -9.19
N ALA A 19 -28.91 2.70 -8.78
CA ALA A 19 -30.36 2.88 -8.68
C ALA A 19 -30.77 3.96 -7.67
N ASN A 20 -29.99 4.17 -6.60
CA ASN A 20 -30.26 5.20 -5.61
C ASN A 20 -29.92 6.59 -6.16
N ILE A 21 -28.82 6.70 -6.92
CA ILE A 21 -28.40 7.95 -7.57
C ILE A 21 -29.42 8.38 -8.62
N ARG A 22 -29.77 7.49 -9.54
CA ARG A 22 -30.79 7.78 -10.56
C ARG A 22 -32.10 8.23 -9.91
N ARG A 23 -32.54 7.50 -8.88
CA ARG A 23 -33.78 7.83 -8.17
C ARG A 23 -33.71 9.13 -7.38
N TRP A 24 -32.54 9.52 -6.88
CA TRP A 24 -32.37 10.78 -6.15
C TRP A 24 -32.37 11.97 -7.11
N CYS A 25 -31.62 11.90 -8.22
CA CYS A 25 -31.62 12.91 -9.27
C CYS A 25 -33.01 13.16 -9.87
N GLU A 26 -33.82 12.11 -10.04
CA GLU A 26 -35.23 12.23 -10.45
C GLU A 26 -36.10 12.98 -9.42
N LEU A 27 -35.83 12.82 -8.12
CA LEU A 27 -36.62 13.42 -7.05
C LEU A 27 -36.21 14.86 -6.74
N THR A 28 -34.98 15.23 -7.07
CA THR A 28 -34.41 16.57 -6.83
C THR A 28 -34.34 17.44 -8.08
N ASP A 29 -34.88 16.95 -9.20
CA ASP A 29 -34.83 17.63 -10.52
C ASP A 29 -33.40 17.97 -10.96
N ALA A 30 -32.46 17.04 -10.69
CA ALA A 30 -31.03 17.16 -10.97
C ALA A 30 -30.55 16.01 -11.89
N VAL A 31 -31.38 15.66 -12.87
CA VAL A 31 -31.19 14.50 -13.77
C VAL A 31 -29.93 14.64 -14.63
N GLU A 32 -29.56 15.88 -14.98
CA GLU A 32 -28.35 16.23 -15.71
C GLU A 32 -27.05 15.82 -15.01
N HIS A 33 -27.07 15.71 -13.67
CA HIS A 33 -25.91 15.29 -12.87
C HIS A 33 -25.84 13.77 -12.67
N ALA A 34 -26.83 13.01 -13.15
CA ALA A 34 -26.91 11.58 -12.89
C ALA A 34 -25.72 10.82 -13.46
N GLU A 35 -25.28 11.11 -14.69
CA GLU A 35 -24.17 10.38 -15.33
C GLU A 35 -22.82 10.67 -14.66
N ASP A 36 -22.57 11.90 -14.19
CA ASP A 36 -21.35 12.26 -13.44
C ASP A 36 -21.32 11.61 -12.04
N LEU A 37 -22.46 11.58 -11.35
CA LEU A 37 -22.58 10.92 -10.04
C LEU A 37 -22.48 9.39 -10.17
N LEU A 38 -23.00 8.83 -11.26
CA LEU A 38 -22.84 7.41 -11.60
C LEU A 38 -21.39 7.08 -11.94
N ALA A 39 -20.71 7.92 -12.71
CA ALA A 39 -19.27 7.77 -12.96
C ALA A 39 -18.48 7.83 -11.64
N SER A 40 -18.83 8.74 -10.73
CA SER A 40 -18.23 8.86 -9.40
C SER A 40 -18.47 7.60 -8.55
N VAL A 41 -19.67 7.03 -8.55
CA VAL A 41 -19.94 5.76 -7.84
C VAL A 41 -19.31 4.55 -8.50
N ARG A 42 -19.21 4.52 -9.82
CA ARG A 42 -18.47 3.47 -10.54
C ARG A 42 -16.97 3.53 -10.23
N ASN A 43 -16.43 4.74 -10.08
CA ASN A 43 -15.06 4.96 -9.61
C ASN A 43 -14.90 4.57 -8.13
N LEU A 44 -15.86 4.88 -7.27
CA LEU A 44 -15.88 4.43 -5.86
C LEU A 44 -16.06 2.91 -5.74
N SER A 45 -16.73 2.26 -6.69
CA SER A 45 -16.93 0.81 -6.74
C SER A 45 -15.64 0.04 -7.02
N ASN A 46 -14.60 0.73 -7.50
CA ASN A 46 -13.24 0.20 -7.65
C ASN A 46 -12.29 0.65 -6.50
N ALA A 47 -12.87 0.99 -5.35
CA ALA A 47 -12.24 1.22 -4.05
C ALA A 47 -11.14 2.30 -4.00
N TYR A 48 -11.58 3.54 -4.13
CA TYR A 48 -10.85 4.72 -3.67
C TYR A 48 -11.25 5.02 -2.22
N VAL A 49 -10.31 4.95 -1.28
CA VAL A 49 -10.57 5.32 0.11
C VAL A 49 -9.71 6.50 0.50
N GLU A 50 -10.38 7.63 0.71
CA GLU A 50 -9.75 8.87 1.15
C GLU A 50 -9.33 8.80 2.62
N PHE A 51 -8.17 9.40 2.93
CA PHE A 51 -7.71 9.61 4.30
C PHE A 51 -8.56 10.70 4.98
N ASN A 52 -9.81 10.38 5.32
CA ASN A 52 -10.71 11.34 5.95
C ASN A 52 -10.25 11.70 7.38
N ARG A 53 -10.34 13.00 7.72
CA ARG A 53 -9.84 13.57 8.99
C ARG A 53 -10.65 13.14 10.23
N GLU A 54 -11.92 12.74 10.09
CA GLU A 54 -12.86 12.72 11.24
C GLU A 54 -13.52 11.38 11.60
N ALA A 55 -13.25 10.27 10.90
CA ALA A 55 -13.95 9.01 11.18
C ALA A 55 -13.07 7.98 11.95
N ARG A 56 -12.94 8.14 13.28
CA ARG A 56 -12.24 7.14 14.16
C ARG A 56 -12.78 5.72 13.97
N THR A 57 -14.09 5.56 13.78
CA THR A 57 -14.74 4.26 13.54
C THR A 57 -14.33 3.67 12.19
N LEU A 58 -14.27 4.49 11.14
CA LEU A 58 -13.81 4.05 9.81
C LEU A 58 -12.33 3.65 9.86
N ARG A 59 -11.48 4.43 10.56
CA ARG A 59 -10.07 4.07 10.79
C ARG A 59 -9.92 2.73 11.50
N LYS A 60 -10.71 2.46 12.54
CA LYS A 60 -10.69 1.17 13.26
C LYS A 60 -11.17 0.01 12.38
N MET A 61 -12.24 0.19 11.60
CA MET A 61 -12.74 -0.85 10.68
C MET A 61 -11.73 -1.14 9.55
N THR A 62 -11.11 -0.10 8.98
CA THR A 62 -10.03 -0.23 8.00
C THR A 62 -8.81 -0.92 8.62
N GLN A 63 -8.49 -0.62 9.89
CA GLN A 63 -7.41 -1.27 10.62
C GLN A 63 -7.70 -2.75 10.87
N ASP A 64 -8.91 -3.12 11.32
CA ASP A 64 -9.29 -4.52 11.55
C ASP A 64 -9.35 -5.33 10.23
N ARG A 65 -9.87 -4.73 9.16
CA ARG A 65 -9.87 -5.33 7.82
C ARG A 65 -8.45 -5.53 7.30
N SER A 66 -7.58 -4.53 7.48
CA SER A 66 -6.15 -4.61 7.15
C SER A 66 -5.46 -5.72 7.97
N MET A 67 -5.74 -5.83 9.28
CA MET A 67 -5.19 -6.91 10.12
C MET A 67 -5.60 -8.30 9.65
N ASN A 68 -6.89 -8.50 9.37
CA ASN A 68 -7.39 -9.78 8.86
C ASN A 68 -6.72 -10.13 7.54
N LEU A 69 -6.61 -9.18 6.61
CA LEU A 69 -5.94 -9.40 5.34
C LEU A 69 -4.49 -9.86 5.54
N TYR A 70 -3.70 -9.16 6.36
CA TYR A 70 -2.32 -9.56 6.66
C TYR A 70 -2.23 -10.93 7.33
N ARG A 71 -3.17 -11.26 8.23
CA ARG A 71 -3.23 -12.56 8.91
C ARG A 71 -3.58 -13.69 7.95
N ASP A 72 -4.52 -13.47 7.03
CA ASP A 72 -5.07 -14.53 6.19
C ASP A 72 -4.27 -14.70 4.89
N THR A 73 -3.52 -13.68 4.47
CA THR A 73 -2.67 -13.72 3.26
C THR A 73 -1.54 -14.74 3.40
N THR A 74 -1.36 -15.63 2.42
CA THR A 74 -0.27 -16.61 2.42
C THR A 74 0.92 -16.20 1.54
N LEU A 75 0.66 -15.46 0.47
CA LEU A 75 1.63 -14.94 -0.47
C LEU A 75 1.49 -13.42 -0.61
N PHE A 76 2.54 -12.71 -0.24
CA PHE A 76 2.70 -11.29 -0.52
C PHE A 76 3.60 -11.11 -1.74
N ARG A 77 3.18 -10.29 -2.70
CA ARG A 77 4.03 -9.81 -3.80
C ARG A 77 4.07 -8.28 -3.73
N ILE A 78 5.25 -7.71 -3.53
CA ILE A 78 5.39 -6.28 -3.18
C ILE A 78 6.39 -5.63 -4.12
N HIS A 79 5.99 -4.53 -4.74
CA HIS A 79 6.88 -3.66 -5.49
C HIS A 79 6.92 -2.29 -4.84
N GLU A 80 8.12 -1.75 -4.60
CA GLU A 80 8.29 -0.38 -4.12
C GLU A 80 9.38 0.34 -4.91
N ASN A 81 9.09 1.57 -5.32
CA ASN A 81 9.98 2.39 -6.14
C ASN A 81 10.97 3.21 -5.31
N VAL A 82 10.53 3.71 -4.15
CA VAL A 82 11.24 4.79 -3.44
C VAL A 82 11.27 4.62 -1.92
N VAL A 83 10.49 3.69 -1.36
CA VAL A 83 10.42 3.44 0.08
C VAL A 83 10.66 1.97 0.39
N ILE A 84 11.19 1.69 1.57
CA ILE A 84 11.28 0.31 2.06
C ILE A 84 9.89 -0.17 2.49
N PRO A 85 9.41 -1.37 2.10
CA PRO A 85 8.12 -1.89 2.51
C PRO A 85 7.94 -1.86 4.02
N GLY A 86 6.76 -1.46 4.48
CA GLY A 86 6.47 -1.28 5.90
C GLY A 86 6.79 -2.48 6.80
N ILE A 87 6.68 -3.71 6.28
CA ILE A 87 7.01 -4.94 7.00
C ILE A 87 8.52 -5.16 7.20
N PHE A 88 9.37 -4.45 6.46
CA PHE A 88 10.82 -4.48 6.61
C PHE A 88 11.37 -3.24 7.34
N GLN A 89 10.52 -2.27 7.68
CA GLN A 89 10.97 -1.03 8.27
C GLN A 89 11.37 -1.21 9.74
N VAL A 90 12.46 -0.55 10.14
CA VAL A 90 12.79 -0.35 11.56
C VAL A 90 11.94 0.79 12.14
N GLU A 91 11.80 0.82 13.47
CA GLU A 91 10.98 1.83 14.13
C GLU A 91 11.45 3.28 13.84
N PRO A 92 12.76 3.63 13.92
CA PRO A 92 13.20 5.00 13.63
C PRO A 92 12.86 5.46 12.20
N TYR A 93 13.00 4.57 11.21
CA TYR A 93 12.62 4.84 9.82
C TYR A 93 11.11 5.09 9.70
N THR A 94 10.31 4.24 10.35
CA THR A 94 8.85 4.39 10.37
C THR A 94 8.43 5.71 11.00
N ARG A 95 9.03 6.09 12.14
CA ARG A 95 8.75 7.37 12.81
C ARG A 95 9.07 8.57 11.93
N ALA A 96 10.24 8.56 11.28
CA ALA A 96 10.64 9.62 10.38
C ALA A 96 9.66 9.80 9.20
N MET A 97 9.18 8.69 8.63
CA MET A 97 8.20 8.71 7.56
C MET A 97 6.81 9.19 8.04
N LEU A 98 6.33 8.71 9.19
CA LEU A 98 5.04 9.12 9.76
C LEU A 98 5.01 10.62 10.10
N ALA A 99 6.11 11.16 10.63
CA ALA A 99 6.22 12.59 10.94
C ALA A 99 6.00 13.49 9.70
N PHE A 100 6.44 13.06 8.52
CA PHE A 100 6.13 13.75 7.27
C PHE A 100 4.62 13.70 6.96
N TRP A 101 4.02 12.51 7.02
CA TRP A 101 2.61 12.32 6.66
C TRP A 101 1.64 13.03 7.59
N TRP A 102 1.91 13.05 8.90
CA TRP A 102 1.11 13.82 9.86
C TRP A 102 1.12 15.31 9.56
N ARG A 103 2.29 15.87 9.24
CA ARG A 103 2.42 17.27 8.85
C ARG A 103 1.74 17.56 7.51
N PHE A 104 1.95 16.70 6.50
CA PHE A 104 1.41 16.89 5.16
C PHE A 104 -0.13 16.79 5.13
N LEU A 105 -0.70 15.82 5.84
CA LEU A 105 -2.15 15.61 5.91
C LEU A 105 -2.83 16.56 6.91
N GLU A 106 -2.06 17.33 7.68
CA GLU A 106 -2.49 18.21 8.77
C GLU A 106 -3.38 17.47 9.78
N VAL A 107 -2.93 16.31 10.23
CA VAL A 107 -3.63 15.48 11.23
C VAL A 107 -2.80 15.36 12.50
N PRO A 108 -3.43 15.11 13.66
CA PRO A 108 -2.69 14.90 14.91
C PRO A 108 -1.70 13.75 14.76
N ASP A 109 -0.52 13.91 15.38
CA ASP A 109 0.46 12.85 15.49
C ASP A 109 -0.11 11.71 16.34
N ASP A 110 -0.34 10.57 15.70
CA ASP A 110 -0.87 9.35 16.33
C ASP A 110 0.15 8.20 16.24
N THR A 111 1.44 8.54 16.19
CA THR A 111 2.53 7.58 15.99
C THR A 111 2.52 6.46 17.03
N GLU A 112 2.26 6.79 18.30
CA GLU A 112 2.22 5.82 19.40
C GLU A 112 1.06 4.81 19.29
N THR A 113 -0.01 5.14 18.57
CA THR A 113 -1.10 4.20 18.28
C THR A 113 -0.80 3.38 17.02
N VAL A 114 -0.17 4.00 16.01
CA VAL A 114 0.11 3.38 14.72
C VAL A 114 1.24 2.35 14.78
N LEU A 115 2.28 2.59 15.58
CA LEU A 115 3.45 1.71 15.66
C LEU A 115 3.10 0.31 16.18
N PRO A 116 2.38 0.12 17.29
CA PRO A 116 1.97 -1.21 17.75
C PRO A 116 1.15 -1.97 16.70
N ALA A 117 0.23 -1.28 16.01
CA ALA A 117 -0.57 -1.88 14.95
C ALA A 117 0.28 -2.33 13.76
N LYS A 118 1.27 -1.53 13.37
CA LYS A 118 2.22 -1.91 12.32
C LYS A 118 3.04 -3.13 12.75
N GLN A 119 3.51 -3.18 13.99
CA GLN A 119 4.27 -4.31 14.51
C GLN A 119 3.48 -5.62 14.46
N ILE A 120 2.19 -5.59 14.82
CA ILE A 120 1.30 -6.75 14.71
C ILE A 120 1.14 -7.18 13.24
N ARG A 121 0.91 -6.25 12.31
CA ARG A 121 0.84 -6.56 10.87
C ARG A 121 2.14 -7.17 10.35
N THR A 122 3.29 -6.64 10.78
CA THR A 122 4.60 -7.20 10.43
C THR A 122 4.75 -8.64 10.94
N GLY A 123 4.33 -8.93 12.17
CA GLY A 123 4.31 -10.30 12.71
C GLY A 123 3.40 -11.25 11.92
N HIS A 124 2.25 -10.76 11.46
CA HIS A 124 1.37 -11.52 10.58
C HIS A 124 1.98 -11.78 9.20
N ALA A 125 2.73 -10.84 8.62
CA ALA A 125 3.38 -11.02 7.31
C ALA A 125 4.65 -11.88 7.37
N LEU A 126 5.51 -11.65 8.37
CA LEU A 126 6.84 -12.24 8.46
C LEU A 126 6.86 -13.45 9.38
N ASN A 127 6.39 -14.58 8.87
CA ASN A 127 6.53 -15.88 9.53
C ASN A 127 6.65 -17.03 8.52
N SER A 128 7.07 -18.19 9.00
CA SER A 128 7.41 -19.36 8.17
C SER A 128 6.23 -20.00 7.44
N SER A 129 4.98 -19.68 7.80
CA SER A 129 3.80 -20.19 7.08
C SER A 129 3.48 -19.43 5.80
N LYS A 130 4.21 -18.35 5.51
CA LYS A 130 3.93 -17.41 4.42
C LYS A 130 5.05 -17.36 3.41
N ARG A 131 4.82 -16.66 2.31
CA ARG A 131 5.83 -16.29 1.31
C ARG A 131 5.76 -14.80 1.06
N VAL A 132 6.89 -14.12 1.12
CA VAL A 132 6.98 -12.68 0.90
C VAL A 132 7.98 -12.45 -0.22
N VAL A 133 7.49 -12.05 -1.39
CA VAL A 133 8.29 -11.78 -2.59
C VAL A 133 8.28 -10.29 -2.83
N VAL A 134 9.45 -9.66 -2.80
CA VAL A 134 9.60 -8.21 -2.89
C VAL A 134 10.54 -7.86 -4.03
N THR A 135 10.18 -6.83 -4.79
CA THR A 135 11.03 -6.17 -5.76
C THR A 135 11.19 -4.70 -5.36
N LEU A 136 12.41 -4.27 -5.09
CA LEU A 136 12.74 -2.89 -4.79
C LEU A 136 13.47 -2.28 -5.97
N GLU A 137 13.19 -1.03 -6.32
CA GLU A 137 14.14 -0.24 -7.10
C GLU A 137 15.36 0.10 -6.25
N GLU A 138 16.55 0.14 -6.84
CA GLU A 138 17.79 0.47 -6.11
C GLU A 138 17.72 1.86 -5.45
N GLU A 139 17.01 2.81 -6.05
CA GLU A 139 16.74 4.14 -5.49
C GLU A 139 16.13 4.09 -4.08
N ALA A 140 15.30 3.09 -3.76
CA ALA A 140 14.71 2.94 -2.43
C ALA A 140 15.77 2.71 -1.33
N LEU A 141 16.95 2.20 -1.69
CA LEU A 141 18.07 2.01 -0.75
C LEU A 141 18.77 3.33 -0.39
N ARG A 142 18.71 4.32 -1.30
CA ARG A 142 19.36 5.62 -1.15
C ARG A 142 18.41 6.71 -0.66
N MET A 143 17.10 6.45 -0.68
CA MET A 143 16.14 7.39 -0.12
C MET A 143 16.22 7.35 1.41
N ARG A 144 16.80 8.42 1.98
CA ARG A 144 17.07 8.54 3.41
C ARG A 144 15.87 9.11 4.14
N PHE A 145 15.38 8.37 5.13
CA PHE A 145 14.39 8.85 6.09
C PHE A 145 15.02 8.84 7.49
N GLY A 146 14.96 9.96 8.20
CA GLY A 146 15.68 10.14 9.46
C GLY A 146 17.14 10.50 9.24
N ASP A 147 17.99 10.16 10.21
CA ASP A 147 19.43 10.44 10.19
C ASP A 147 20.26 9.29 9.57
N ALA A 148 21.59 9.44 9.57
CA ALA A 148 22.50 8.40 9.05
C ALA A 148 22.35 7.07 9.78
N GLY A 149 22.25 7.09 11.11
CA GLY A 149 22.07 5.88 11.92
C GLY A 149 20.75 5.18 11.65
N THR A 150 19.68 5.93 11.36
CA THR A 150 18.39 5.36 10.95
C THR A 150 18.51 4.62 9.62
N GLN A 151 19.20 5.20 8.63
CA GLN A 151 19.40 4.56 7.34
C GLN A 151 20.28 3.32 7.45
N GLU A 152 21.36 3.39 8.24
CA GLU A 152 22.24 2.25 8.52
C GLU A 152 21.46 1.09 9.15
N ALA A 153 20.65 1.39 10.18
CA ALA A 153 19.78 0.40 10.82
C ALA A 153 18.77 -0.20 9.83
N GLN A 154 18.18 0.62 8.96
CA GLN A 154 17.22 0.17 7.96
C GLN A 154 17.85 -0.77 6.91
N LEU A 155 19.00 -0.41 6.37
CA LEU A 155 19.69 -1.25 5.37
C LEU A 155 20.25 -2.53 6.01
N THR A 156 20.72 -2.47 7.26
CA THR A 156 21.10 -3.65 8.05
C THR A 156 19.90 -4.59 8.25
N GLN A 157 18.72 -4.04 8.53
CA GLN A 157 17.49 -4.83 8.64
C GLN A 157 17.13 -5.53 7.31
N LEU A 158 17.34 -4.88 6.16
CA LEU A 158 17.15 -5.54 4.85
C LEU A 158 18.07 -6.76 4.71
N LEU A 159 19.35 -6.63 5.07
CA LEU A 159 20.29 -7.76 5.05
C LEU A 159 19.87 -8.90 5.98
N ALA A 160 19.23 -8.58 7.12
CA ALA A 160 18.70 -9.57 8.04
C ALA A 160 17.47 -10.31 7.45
N VAL A 161 16.48 -9.59 6.93
CA VAL A 161 15.26 -10.21 6.38
C VAL A 161 15.52 -11.03 5.12
N MET A 162 16.55 -10.68 4.33
CA MET A 162 17.00 -11.49 3.19
C MET A 162 17.43 -12.92 3.55
N ARG A 163 17.74 -13.16 4.83
CA ARG A 163 18.15 -14.49 5.32
C ARG A 163 16.97 -15.38 5.69
N LEU A 164 15.75 -14.82 5.73
CA LEU A 164 14.56 -15.58 6.06
C LEU A 164 14.17 -16.48 4.88
N PRO A 165 13.97 -17.80 5.08
CA PRO A 165 13.75 -18.75 3.98
C PRO A 165 12.41 -18.56 3.25
N TYR A 166 11.52 -17.76 3.82
CA TYR A 166 10.23 -17.40 3.26
C TYR A 166 10.19 -16.00 2.63
N VAL A 167 11.32 -15.28 2.65
CA VAL A 167 11.46 -13.96 2.02
C VAL A 167 12.33 -14.09 0.76
N SER A 168 11.83 -13.57 -0.35
CA SER A 168 12.59 -13.35 -1.57
C SER A 168 12.68 -11.85 -1.81
N LEU A 169 13.85 -11.26 -1.60
CA LEU A 169 14.09 -9.85 -1.85
C LEU A 169 14.93 -9.69 -3.13
N GLY A 170 14.31 -9.09 -4.14
CA GLY A 170 14.95 -8.68 -5.38
C GLY A 170 15.17 -7.18 -5.41
N ILE A 171 16.27 -6.75 -6.02
CA ILE A 171 16.60 -5.34 -6.21
C ILE A 171 16.81 -5.12 -7.70
N ILE A 172 16.03 -4.23 -8.29
CA ILE A 172 16.17 -3.81 -9.68
C ILE A 172 17.29 -2.76 -9.71
N PRO A 173 18.46 -3.08 -10.29
CA PRO A 173 19.60 -2.17 -10.28
C PRO A 173 19.30 -0.89 -11.08
N SER A 174 19.87 0.23 -10.66
CA SER A 174 19.72 1.48 -11.40
C SER A 174 20.48 1.45 -12.73
N GLY A 175 19.95 2.13 -13.74
CA GLY A 175 20.60 2.29 -15.05
C GLY A 175 20.56 1.07 -15.97
N ILE A 176 19.85 -0.02 -15.62
CA ILE A 176 19.64 -1.14 -16.54
C ILE A 176 18.64 -0.78 -17.65
N ASP A 177 18.75 -1.46 -18.79
CA ASP A 177 17.68 -1.46 -19.79
C ASP A 177 16.48 -2.26 -19.25
N ARG A 178 15.33 -1.60 -19.14
CA ARG A 178 14.07 -2.18 -18.65
C ARG A 178 13.20 -2.74 -19.78
N GLY A 179 13.65 -2.61 -21.03
CA GLY A 179 12.83 -2.86 -22.21
C GLY A 179 11.57 -2.01 -22.18
N SER A 180 10.40 -2.65 -22.22
CA SER A 180 9.10 -1.99 -22.17
C SER A 180 8.40 -2.07 -20.81
N CYS A 181 9.09 -2.52 -19.76
CA CYS A 181 8.49 -2.67 -18.43
C CYS A 181 8.59 -1.36 -17.63
N VAL A 182 7.43 -0.76 -17.34
CA VAL A 182 7.30 0.48 -16.56
C VAL A 182 6.35 0.24 -15.38
N SER A 183 6.73 0.70 -14.19
CA SER A 183 5.87 0.77 -13.02
C SER A 183 6.02 2.15 -12.39
N SER A 184 4.92 2.90 -12.27
CA SER A 184 4.93 4.30 -11.79
C SER A 184 4.59 4.43 -10.31
N ILE A 185 4.19 3.35 -9.65
CA ILE A 185 3.70 3.36 -8.26
C ILE A 185 4.06 2.05 -7.56
N GLY A 186 4.30 2.14 -6.25
CA GLY A 186 4.41 0.97 -5.39
C GLY A 186 3.07 0.26 -5.26
N PHE A 187 3.10 -1.07 -5.18
CA PHE A 187 1.89 -1.87 -5.04
C PHE A 187 2.14 -3.16 -4.29
N TRP A 188 1.11 -3.64 -3.60
CA TRP A 188 1.11 -4.88 -2.83
C TRP A 188 0.02 -5.79 -3.34
N ILE A 189 0.34 -7.05 -3.60
CA ILE A 189 -0.62 -8.09 -3.95
C ILE A 189 -0.71 -9.07 -2.79
N PHE A 190 -1.94 -9.29 -2.31
CA PHE A 190 -2.31 -10.21 -1.24
C PHE A 190 -3.00 -11.43 -1.86
N ASP A 191 -2.26 -12.53 -1.97
CA ASP A 191 -2.67 -13.73 -2.72
C ASP A 191 -3.25 -13.36 -4.09
N ASP A 192 -4.37 -13.95 -4.50
CA ASP A 192 -5.15 -13.53 -5.68
C ASP A 192 -6.45 -12.82 -5.25
N VAL A 193 -6.43 -12.17 -4.09
CA VAL A 193 -7.61 -11.56 -3.44
C VAL A 193 -7.63 -10.04 -3.59
N MET A 194 -6.48 -9.38 -3.47
CA MET A 194 -6.43 -7.91 -3.47
C MET A 194 -5.08 -7.38 -3.94
N VAL A 195 -5.10 -6.28 -4.69
CA VAL A 195 -3.94 -5.41 -4.89
C VAL A 195 -4.20 -4.09 -4.20
N THR A 196 -3.20 -3.51 -3.54
CA THR A 196 -3.29 -2.16 -2.97
C THR A 196 -2.19 -1.27 -3.49
N MET A 197 -2.55 -0.01 -3.76
CA MET A 197 -1.60 1.07 -4.01
C MET A 197 -1.95 2.27 -3.16
N GLU A 198 -0.95 3.03 -2.74
CA GLU A 198 -1.15 4.25 -1.95
C GLU A 198 -0.77 5.48 -2.78
N THR A 199 -1.66 6.46 -2.77
CA THR A 199 -1.40 7.83 -3.21
C THR A 199 -1.17 8.72 -1.99
N ALA A 200 -0.83 9.98 -2.20
CA ALA A 200 -0.61 10.91 -1.10
C ALA A 200 -1.85 11.12 -0.21
N THR A 201 -3.06 10.92 -0.73
CA THR A 201 -4.32 11.29 -0.06
C THR A 201 -5.33 10.15 0.05
N ALA A 202 -5.07 9.02 -0.61
CA ALA A 202 -5.98 7.89 -0.65
C ALA A 202 -5.22 6.58 -0.90
N TYR A 203 -5.85 5.46 -0.58
CA TYR A 203 -5.43 4.14 -1.06
C TYR A 203 -6.43 3.59 -2.08
N ILE A 204 -5.92 2.79 -3.01
CA ILE A 204 -6.67 2.12 -4.07
C ILE A 204 -6.65 0.62 -3.76
N GLU A 205 -7.82 -0.04 -3.74
CA GLU A 205 -7.92 -1.50 -3.64
C GLU A 205 -8.48 -2.12 -4.93
N VAL A 206 -7.69 -2.96 -5.59
CA VAL A 206 -8.16 -3.74 -6.74
C VAL A 206 -8.53 -5.14 -6.26
N THR A 207 -9.80 -5.51 -6.40
CA THR A 207 -10.32 -6.83 -6.00
C THR A 207 -10.85 -7.66 -7.18
N GLN A 208 -10.90 -7.08 -8.38
CA GLN A 208 -11.38 -7.80 -9.57
C GLN A 208 -10.35 -8.85 -10.02
N PRO A 209 -10.71 -10.16 -10.07
CA PRO A 209 -9.73 -11.22 -10.35
C PRO A 209 -8.99 -11.06 -11.70
N GLY A 210 -9.65 -10.51 -12.71
CA GLY A 210 -9.03 -10.23 -14.02
C GLY A 210 -7.92 -9.18 -13.92
N GLU A 211 -8.14 -8.13 -13.15
CA GLU A 211 -7.19 -7.05 -12.93
C GLU A 211 -6.05 -7.48 -12.01
N ILE A 212 -6.35 -8.23 -10.94
CA ILE A 212 -5.32 -8.84 -10.07
C ILE A 212 -4.33 -9.68 -10.90
N ARG A 213 -4.82 -10.46 -11.87
CA ARG A 213 -3.95 -11.22 -12.79
C ARG A 213 -3.07 -10.33 -13.65
N GLN A 214 -3.54 -9.16 -14.07
CA GLN A 214 -2.73 -8.19 -14.83
C GLN A 214 -1.63 -7.59 -13.94
N TRP A 215 -1.95 -7.22 -12.69
CA TRP A 215 -0.97 -6.77 -11.71
C TRP A 215 0.06 -7.85 -11.37
N ALA A 216 -0.37 -9.10 -11.21
CA ALA A 216 0.54 -10.24 -11.02
C ALA A 216 1.47 -10.45 -12.22
N LYS A 217 0.97 -10.24 -13.45
CA LYS A 217 1.79 -10.28 -14.66
C LYS A 217 2.83 -9.15 -14.68
N LEU A 218 2.43 -7.92 -14.36
CA LEU A 218 3.35 -6.78 -14.21
C LEU A 218 4.44 -7.08 -13.17
N PHE A 219 4.05 -7.62 -12.01
CA PHE A 219 4.98 -8.05 -10.97
C PHE A 219 5.99 -9.07 -11.50
N GLY A 220 5.55 -10.06 -12.30
CA GLY A 220 6.45 -11.02 -12.93
C GLY A 220 7.48 -10.39 -13.87
N HIS A 221 7.10 -9.33 -14.60
CA HIS A 221 8.05 -8.56 -15.43
C HIS A 221 9.08 -7.82 -14.58
N LEU A 222 8.67 -7.20 -13.47
CA LEU A 222 9.57 -6.52 -12.52
C LEU A 222 10.51 -7.52 -11.85
N GLN A 223 10.01 -8.69 -11.49
CA GLN A 223 10.79 -9.78 -10.90
C GLN A 223 11.92 -10.25 -11.82
N ALA A 224 11.67 -10.30 -13.13
CA ALA A 224 12.67 -10.70 -14.11
C ALA A 224 13.81 -9.67 -14.28
N LEU A 225 13.58 -8.41 -13.90
CA LEU A 225 14.60 -7.36 -13.91
C LEU A 225 15.45 -7.34 -12.63
N ALA A 226 14.96 -7.95 -11.56
CA ALA A 226 15.58 -7.87 -10.25
C ALA A 226 16.80 -8.80 -10.11
N SER A 227 17.84 -8.29 -9.47
CA SER A 227 18.96 -9.07 -8.95
C SER A 227 18.58 -9.69 -7.61
N TYR A 228 19.08 -10.89 -7.32
CA TYR A 228 18.78 -11.65 -6.10
C TYR A 228 20.04 -12.15 -5.39
N GLY A 229 19.88 -12.62 -4.16
CA GLY A 229 20.95 -13.30 -3.42
C GLY A 229 22.19 -12.43 -3.22
N LYS A 230 23.35 -12.90 -3.72
CA LYS A 230 24.63 -12.19 -3.58
C LYS A 230 24.65 -10.84 -4.29
N ASP A 231 24.01 -10.73 -5.44
CA ASP A 231 24.02 -9.48 -6.21
C ASP A 231 23.14 -8.41 -5.54
N ALA A 232 21.94 -8.78 -5.08
CA ALA A 232 21.09 -7.91 -4.26
C ALA A 232 21.81 -7.47 -2.97
N ARG A 233 22.48 -8.41 -2.29
CA ARG A 233 23.27 -8.11 -1.09
C ARG A 233 24.36 -7.07 -1.37
N ARG A 234 25.07 -7.19 -2.51
CA ARG A 234 26.11 -6.23 -2.91
C ARG A 234 25.54 -4.82 -3.09
N LEU A 235 24.34 -4.68 -3.67
CA LEU A 235 23.70 -3.37 -3.83
C LEU A 235 23.35 -2.73 -2.48
N ILE A 236 22.85 -3.51 -1.52
CA ILE A 236 22.56 -3.01 -0.16
C ILE A 236 23.86 -2.63 0.57
N THR A 237 24.89 -3.47 0.51
CA THR A 237 26.19 -3.17 1.12
C THR A 237 26.82 -1.92 0.50
N LYS A 238 26.73 -1.76 -0.82
CA LYS A 238 27.19 -0.54 -1.49
C LYS A 238 26.45 0.70 -0.96
N ALA A 239 25.13 0.63 -0.80
CA ALA A 239 24.36 1.74 -0.24
C ALA A 239 24.71 2.03 1.23
N LEU A 240 25.10 1.02 2.02
CA LEU A 240 25.61 1.19 3.38
C LEU A 240 26.97 1.90 3.39
N ASP A 241 27.88 1.52 2.50
CA ASP A 241 29.22 2.11 2.39
C ASP A 241 29.18 3.58 1.93
N GLU A 242 28.06 4.02 1.34
CA GLU A 242 27.82 5.39 0.86
C GLU A 242 27.22 6.35 1.92
N LEU A 243 26.89 5.88 3.14
CA LEU A 243 26.21 6.69 4.19
C LEU A 243 27.09 7.74 4.87
#